data_AF-A0A8S3YZ00-F1
#
_entry.id   AF-A0A8S3YZ00-F1
#
_cell.length_a   1.000
_cell.length_b   1.000
_cell.length_c   1.000
_cell.angle_alpha   90.00
_cell.angle_beta   90.00
_cell.angle_gamma   90.00
#
_symmetry.space_group_name_H-M   'P 1'
#
loop_
_entity.id
_entity.type
_entity.pdbx_description
1 polymer ?
#
loop_
_entity_poly.entity_id
_entity_poly.type
_entity_poly.pdbx_seq_one_letter_code
_entity_poly.pdbx_strand_id
1 'polypeptide(L)'
;MASVNLSKVVMVTINVIFLIFGIAALAVGIVFKLGWNDVREAFIDVSDKVEFDLQSAGDILGYTGIIIGAFIIIVSLLGCIGACCTLRILLGLYSIIVLILVAAEIALVALVATHADQTKESVSKAMNDSLSGRYYENSTNDISKAYSALFSKLECCGISNYSENFPYDSGSKRNRGFIAAPQRQLSGAITAEYIPITCCKDFDYKAVLTNEIFVKQEQCLNSIPNPKFAYTEGCLDTLIDKIKDNKSILIGVGVAILVLEFTQSSCGYLRIRHALDNHESIFQSRDDTVVSEVSSPERLNP
;
A
#
# COMPACT_ATOMS: atom_id res chain seq x y z
N MET A 1 10.85 36.29 -10.35
CA MET A 1 9.38 36.21 -10.55
C MET A 1 8.97 34.99 -11.38
N ALA A 2 9.50 34.77 -12.59
CA ALA A 2 9.14 33.62 -13.44
C ALA A 2 9.44 32.24 -12.79
N SER A 3 10.63 32.07 -12.19
CA SER A 3 11.04 30.84 -11.48
C SER A 3 10.12 30.50 -10.29
N VAL A 4 9.61 31.53 -9.60
CA VAL A 4 8.73 31.39 -8.44
C VAL A 4 7.32 31.01 -8.87
N ASN A 5 6.84 31.51 -10.01
CA ASN A 5 5.54 31.10 -10.53
C ASN A 5 5.59 29.65 -11.05
N LEU A 6 6.69 29.26 -11.70
CA LEU A 6 6.91 27.89 -12.14
C LEU A 6 6.94 26.91 -10.94
N SER A 7 7.66 27.24 -9.87
CA SER A 7 7.72 26.37 -8.68
C SER A 7 6.35 26.18 -8.03
N LYS A 8 5.48 27.20 -8.06
CA LYS A 8 4.08 27.06 -7.61
C LYS A 8 3.32 26.04 -8.43
N VAL A 9 3.37 26.19 -9.76
CA VAL A 9 2.62 25.34 -10.69
C VAL A 9 3.07 23.90 -10.54
N VAL A 10 4.38 23.64 -10.57
CA VAL A 10 4.94 22.29 -10.41
C VAL A 10 4.50 21.66 -9.08
N MET A 11 4.64 22.39 -7.97
CA MET A 11 4.30 21.89 -6.64
C MET A 11 2.80 21.57 -6.51
N VAL A 12 1.93 22.45 -7.01
CA VAL A 12 0.47 22.24 -6.96
C VAL A 12 0.07 21.06 -7.86
N THR A 13 0.60 20.99 -9.09
CA THR A 13 0.26 19.91 -10.03
C THR A 13 0.62 18.54 -9.46
N ILE A 14 1.83 18.36 -8.92
CA ILE A 14 2.26 17.07 -8.36
C ILE A 14 1.39 16.70 -7.14
N ASN A 15 1.14 17.65 -6.23
CA ASN A 15 0.33 17.37 -5.04
C ASN A 15 -1.15 17.12 -5.37
N VAL A 16 -1.71 17.71 -6.44
CA VAL A 16 -3.06 17.37 -6.91
C VAL A 16 -3.11 15.94 -7.45
N ILE A 17 -2.08 15.50 -8.17
CA ILE A 17 -1.98 14.11 -8.64
C ILE A 17 -1.92 13.15 -7.44
N PHE A 18 -1.07 13.44 -6.45
CA PHE A 18 -1.00 12.64 -5.21
C PHE A 18 -2.29 12.68 -4.41
N LEU A 19 -3.01 13.79 -4.38
CA LEU A 19 -4.32 13.88 -3.75
C LEU A 19 -5.33 12.92 -4.39
N ILE A 20 -5.37 12.85 -5.73
CA ILE A 20 -6.24 11.92 -6.46
C ILE A 20 -5.88 10.47 -6.11
N PHE A 21 -4.59 10.12 -6.12
CA PHE A 21 -4.13 8.79 -5.72
C PHE A 21 -4.46 8.48 -4.25
N GLY A 22 -4.31 9.44 -3.35
CA GLY A 22 -4.65 9.29 -1.93
C GLY A 22 -6.16 9.04 -1.72
N ILE A 23 -7.02 9.77 -2.43
CA ILE A 23 -8.48 9.55 -2.41
C ILE A 23 -8.83 8.17 -2.95
N ALA A 24 -8.23 7.76 -4.06
CA ALA A 24 -8.44 6.43 -4.63
C ALA A 24 -7.99 5.33 -3.66
N ALA A 25 -6.81 5.46 -3.03
CA ALA A 25 -6.29 4.51 -2.06
C ALA A 25 -7.17 4.43 -0.80
N LEU A 26 -7.64 5.57 -0.29
CA LEU A 26 -8.57 5.65 0.83
C LEU A 26 -9.89 4.93 0.49
N ALA A 27 -10.47 5.21 -0.68
CA ALA A 27 -11.71 4.59 -1.14
C ALA A 27 -11.56 3.07 -1.28
N VAL A 28 -10.44 2.61 -1.87
CA VAL A 28 -10.11 1.19 -1.93
C VAL A 28 -10.00 0.61 -0.52
N GLY A 29 -9.27 1.24 0.41
CA GLY A 29 -9.17 0.78 1.81
C GLY A 29 -10.52 0.65 2.51
N ILE A 30 -11.43 1.61 2.30
CA ILE A 30 -12.81 1.56 2.84
C ILE A 30 -13.60 0.40 2.23
N VAL A 31 -13.53 0.21 0.91
CA VAL A 31 -14.19 -0.91 0.21
C VAL A 31 -13.64 -2.26 0.67
N PHE A 32 -12.33 -2.36 0.90
CA PHE A 32 -11.72 -3.58 1.43
C PHE A 32 -12.17 -3.87 2.86
N LYS A 33 -12.41 -2.83 3.68
CA LYS A 33 -12.89 -2.98 5.05
C LYS A 33 -14.39 -3.33 5.13
N LEU A 34 -15.22 -2.63 4.37
CA LEU A 34 -16.67 -2.70 4.48
C LEU A 34 -17.30 -3.62 3.43
N GLY A 35 -16.60 -3.97 2.35
CA GLY A 35 -17.20 -4.69 1.23
C GLY A 35 -18.03 -3.77 0.30
N TRP A 36 -18.12 -4.15 -0.97
CA TRP A 36 -18.72 -3.30 -2.00
C TRP A 36 -20.24 -3.06 -1.81
N ASN A 37 -20.94 -4.06 -1.28
CA ASN A 37 -22.39 -3.96 -1.05
C ASN A 37 -22.69 -3.01 0.12
N ASP A 38 -21.94 -3.12 1.21
CA ASP A 38 -22.14 -2.31 2.40
C ASP A 38 -21.69 -0.85 2.18
N VAL A 39 -20.66 -0.61 1.36
CA VAL A 39 -20.32 0.76 0.91
C VAL A 39 -21.46 1.38 0.12
N ARG A 40 -22.13 0.60 -0.75
CA ARG A 40 -23.25 1.10 -1.54
C ARG A 40 -24.44 1.47 -0.66
N GLU A 41 -24.69 0.69 0.39
CA GLU A 41 -25.76 0.96 1.37
C GLU A 41 -25.39 2.13 2.29
N ALA A 42 -24.14 2.20 2.75
CA ALA A 42 -23.63 3.30 3.59
C ALA A 42 -23.61 4.68 2.89
N PHE A 43 -23.50 4.72 1.56
CA PHE A 43 -23.60 5.96 0.79
C PHE A 43 -25.03 6.31 0.34
N ILE A 44 -26.02 5.41 0.51
CA ILE A 44 -27.39 5.61 0.01
C ILE A 44 -28.44 5.75 1.12
N ASP A 45 -28.23 5.35 2.38
CA ASP A 45 -29.26 5.54 3.40
C ASP A 45 -28.77 6.11 4.74
N VAL A 46 -29.36 7.25 5.12
CA VAL A 46 -29.31 7.83 6.46
C VAL A 46 -30.51 7.27 7.23
N SER A 47 -30.38 6.06 7.78
CA SER A 47 -31.04 5.68 9.04
C SER A 47 -30.73 4.24 9.47
N ASP A 48 -30.55 4.14 10.78
CA ASP A 48 -30.70 3.01 11.70
C ASP A 48 -29.93 1.70 11.48
N LYS A 49 -28.96 1.57 12.41
CA LYS A 49 -28.56 0.40 13.20
C LYS A 49 -28.58 -0.96 12.51
N VAL A 50 -27.39 -1.44 12.19
CA VAL A 50 -27.13 -2.86 12.08
C VAL A 50 -25.78 -3.19 12.72
N GLU A 51 -25.83 -4.00 13.77
CA GLU A 51 -24.70 -4.61 14.45
C GLU A 51 -24.36 -5.90 13.70
N PHE A 52 -23.24 -5.91 12.96
CA PHE A 52 -22.68 -7.15 12.41
C PHE A 52 -21.17 -7.16 12.56
N ASP A 53 -20.72 -8.25 13.17
CA ASP A 53 -19.36 -8.52 13.59
C ASP A 53 -18.54 -9.00 12.38
N LEU A 54 -17.79 -8.09 11.78
CA LEU A 54 -16.81 -8.36 10.72
C LEU A 54 -15.38 -8.28 11.29
N GLN A 55 -15.14 -9.04 12.36
CA GLN A 55 -13.86 -9.11 13.04
C GLN A 55 -13.18 -10.42 12.59
N SER A 56 -12.10 -10.47 11.84
CA SER A 56 -10.81 -9.81 12.12
C SER A 56 -9.81 -10.27 11.05
N ALA A 57 -9.55 -9.46 10.02
CA ALA A 57 -8.35 -9.50 9.14
C ALA A 57 -8.48 -8.64 7.86
N GLY A 58 -9.70 -8.35 7.39
CA GLY A 58 -9.97 -7.24 6.45
C GLY A 58 -9.60 -5.87 7.05
N ASP A 59 -9.52 -5.86 8.37
CA ASP A 59 -8.89 -4.83 9.18
C ASP A 59 -7.48 -4.46 8.69
N ILE A 60 -6.52 -5.38 8.54
CA ILE A 60 -5.12 -4.96 8.32
C ILE A 60 -4.94 -4.30 6.96
N LEU A 61 -5.34 -4.96 5.86
CA LEU A 61 -5.22 -4.39 4.51
C LEU A 61 -6.13 -3.17 4.31
N GLY A 62 -7.34 -3.19 4.86
CA GLY A 62 -8.26 -2.06 4.87
C GLY A 62 -7.71 -0.87 5.65
N TYR A 63 -7.24 -1.08 6.89
CA TYR A 63 -6.60 -0.06 7.72
C TYR A 63 -5.32 0.46 7.08
N THR A 64 -4.48 -0.39 6.50
CA THR A 64 -3.27 0.07 5.79
C THR A 64 -3.65 0.98 4.61
N GLY A 65 -4.63 0.60 3.78
CA GLY A 65 -5.12 1.45 2.70
C GLY A 65 -5.71 2.77 3.20
N ILE A 66 -6.48 2.73 4.29
CA ILE A 66 -7.08 3.93 4.91
C ILE A 66 -6.00 4.85 5.48
N ILE A 67 -5.04 4.32 6.24
CA ILE A 67 -3.97 5.08 6.89
C ILE A 67 -3.06 5.70 5.82
N ILE A 68 -2.60 4.92 4.85
CA ILE A 68 -1.73 5.42 3.77
C ILE A 68 -2.48 6.43 2.92
N GLY A 69 -3.72 6.14 2.51
CA GLY A 69 -4.54 7.04 1.71
C GLY A 69 -4.79 8.37 2.41
N ALA A 70 -5.21 8.34 3.69
CA ALA A 70 -5.43 9.53 4.50
C ALA A 70 -4.14 10.33 4.70
N PHE A 71 -3.01 9.66 4.97
CA PHE A 71 -1.71 10.31 5.08
C PHE A 71 -1.32 11.05 3.80
N ILE A 72 -1.44 10.39 2.63
CA ILE A 72 -1.15 11.01 1.32
C ILE A 72 -2.05 12.22 1.08
N ILE A 73 -3.36 12.13 1.40
CA ILE A 73 -4.30 13.25 1.28
C ILE A 73 -3.85 14.43 2.14
N ILE A 74 -3.53 14.19 3.42
CA ILE A 74 -3.11 15.25 4.35
C ILE A 74 -1.84 15.95 3.84
N VAL A 75 -0.81 15.18 3.48
CA VAL A 75 0.45 15.74 2.97
C VAL A 75 0.23 16.52 1.68
N SER A 76 -0.60 15.99 0.77
CA SER A 76 -0.93 16.65 -0.50
C SER A 76 -1.70 17.95 -0.29
N LEU A 77 -2.65 17.99 0.65
CA LEU A 77 -3.39 19.19 1.01
C LEU A 77 -2.47 20.24 1.64
N LEU A 78 -1.54 19.85 2.52
CA LEU A 78 -0.54 20.75 3.08
C LEU A 78 0.33 21.37 1.97
N GLY A 79 0.78 20.56 1.00
CA GLY A 79 1.55 21.04 -0.15
C GLY A 79 0.76 22.02 -1.02
N CYS A 80 -0.48 21.67 -1.38
CA CYS A 80 -1.37 22.51 -2.19
C CYS A 80 -1.75 23.83 -1.49
N ILE A 81 -2.25 23.76 -0.25
CA ILE A 81 -2.67 24.94 0.52
C ILE A 81 -1.47 25.82 0.83
N GLY A 82 -0.33 25.22 1.24
CA GLY A 82 0.90 25.96 1.47
C GLY A 82 1.35 26.74 0.22
N ALA A 83 1.33 26.10 -0.95
CA ALA A 83 1.75 26.74 -2.20
C ALA A 83 0.74 27.80 -2.69
N CYS A 84 -0.56 27.55 -2.52
CA CYS A 84 -1.63 28.46 -2.94
C CYS A 84 -1.75 29.70 -2.06
N CYS A 85 -1.80 29.50 -0.74
CA CYS A 85 -2.02 30.53 0.27
C CYS A 85 -0.71 31.16 0.76
N THR A 86 0.45 30.70 0.29
CA THR A 86 1.78 31.18 0.69
C THR A 86 2.03 31.14 2.20
N LEU A 87 1.41 30.18 2.90
CA LEU A 87 1.54 29.99 4.34
C LEU A 87 2.86 29.29 4.67
N ARG A 88 3.82 30.04 5.21
CA ARG A 88 5.19 29.56 5.49
C ARG A 88 5.22 28.36 6.42
N ILE A 89 4.36 28.34 7.43
CA ILE A 89 4.29 27.24 8.42
C ILE A 89 3.88 25.94 7.72
N LEU A 90 2.82 25.96 6.90
CA LEU A 90 2.37 24.77 6.16
C LEU A 90 3.42 24.30 5.16
N LEU A 91 4.09 25.22 4.46
CA LEU A 91 5.16 24.89 3.53
C LEU A 91 6.37 24.29 4.23
N GLY A 92 6.72 24.80 5.41
CA GLY A 92 7.78 24.27 6.26
C GLY A 92 7.46 22.87 6.77
N LEU A 93 6.25 22.65 7.30
CA LEU A 93 5.78 21.34 7.75
C LEU A 93 5.79 20.31 6.61
N TYR A 94 5.25 20.68 5.44
CA TYR A 94 5.31 19.85 4.25
C TYR A 94 6.75 19.47 3.88
N SER A 95 7.67 20.45 3.86
CA SER A 95 9.07 20.22 3.51
C SER A 95 9.78 19.30 4.51
N ILE A 96 9.49 19.42 5.80
CA ILE A 96 10.03 18.52 6.84
C ILE A 96 9.52 17.10 6.66
N ILE A 97 8.22 16.93 6.38
CA ILE A 97 7.63 15.60 6.14
C ILE A 97 8.31 14.93 4.93
N VAL A 98 8.43 15.64 3.80
CA VAL A 98 9.10 15.09 2.60
C VAL A 98 10.56 14.76 2.88
N LEU A 99 11.27 15.59 3.65
CA LEU A 99 12.66 15.29 4.03
C LEU A 99 12.78 14.01 4.86
N ILE A 100 11.84 13.75 5.77
CA ILE A 100 11.79 12.52 6.55
C ILE A 100 11.53 11.32 5.64
N LEU A 101 10.65 11.45 4.63
CA LEU A 101 10.37 10.40 3.65
C LEU A 101 11.63 10.05 2.84
N VAL A 102 12.35 11.06 2.31
CA VAL A 102 13.63 10.84 1.60
C VAL A 102 14.64 10.10 2.49
N ALA A 103 14.76 10.48 3.76
CA ALA A 103 15.67 9.82 4.69
C ALA A 103 15.25 8.36 4.96
N ALA A 104 13.95 8.10 5.09
CA ALA A 104 13.40 6.75 5.27
C ALA A 104 13.63 5.89 4.02
N GLU A 105 13.45 6.42 2.81
CA GLU A 105 13.72 5.71 1.56
C GLU A 105 15.19 5.30 1.45
N ILE A 106 16.12 6.23 1.73
CA ILE A 106 17.56 5.93 1.72
C ILE A 106 17.89 4.85 2.76
N ALA A 107 17.32 4.94 3.96
CA ALA A 107 17.51 3.94 5.01
C ALA A 107 16.96 2.56 4.62
N LEU A 108 15.78 2.51 4.00
CA LEU A 108 15.17 1.27 3.50
C LEU A 108 16.04 0.63 2.42
N VAL A 109 16.51 1.40 1.44
CA VAL A 109 17.41 0.91 0.38
C VAL A 109 18.71 0.38 0.99
N ALA A 110 19.31 1.11 1.93
CA ALA A 110 20.52 0.68 2.61
C ALA A 110 20.31 -0.63 3.41
N LEU A 111 19.19 -0.76 4.13
CA LEU A 111 18.85 -1.95 4.90
C LEU A 111 18.69 -3.17 4.00
N VAL A 112 17.91 -3.05 2.92
CA VAL A 112 17.70 -4.14 1.95
C VAL A 112 19.02 -4.53 1.27
N ALA A 113 19.88 -3.56 0.95
CA ALA A 113 21.16 -3.82 0.29
C ALA A 113 22.18 -4.50 1.20
N THR A 114 22.19 -4.21 2.50
CA THR A 114 23.18 -4.72 3.46
C THR A 114 22.72 -5.95 4.22
N HIS A 115 21.41 -6.12 4.42
CA HIS A 115 20.80 -7.17 5.23
C HIS A 115 19.71 -7.91 4.44
N ALA A 116 19.99 -8.24 3.17
CA ALA A 116 19.05 -8.90 2.28
C ALA A 116 18.45 -10.19 2.86
N ASP A 117 19.29 -11.07 3.43
CA ASP A 117 18.85 -12.35 4.00
C ASP A 117 17.94 -12.16 5.23
N GLN A 118 18.31 -11.25 6.15
CA GLN A 118 17.50 -10.96 7.34
C GLN A 118 16.18 -10.28 6.98
N THR A 119 16.20 -9.46 5.93
CA THR A 119 14.98 -8.82 5.39
C THR A 119 14.06 -9.88 4.80
N LYS A 120 14.61 -10.80 4.00
CA LYS A 120 13.85 -11.94 3.45
C LYS A 120 13.25 -12.79 4.55
N GLU A 121 14.01 -13.11 5.60
CA GLU A 121 13.52 -13.88 6.75
C GLU A 121 12.39 -13.15 7.49
N SER A 122 12.56 -11.85 7.73
CA SER A 122 11.53 -11.02 8.39
C SER A 122 10.22 -10.98 7.59
N VAL A 123 10.33 -10.84 6.26
CA VAL A 123 9.17 -10.88 5.35
C VAL A 123 8.56 -12.28 5.34
N SER A 124 9.37 -13.34 5.25
CA SER A 124 8.89 -14.73 5.29
C SER A 124 8.10 -15.00 6.56
N LYS A 125 8.64 -14.60 7.72
CA LYS A 125 7.97 -14.73 9.02
C LYS A 125 6.65 -13.98 9.05
N ALA A 126 6.61 -12.73 8.60
CA ALA A 126 5.37 -11.95 8.55
C ALA A 126 4.32 -12.59 7.64
N MET A 127 4.72 -13.14 6.49
CA MET A 127 3.80 -13.87 5.59
C MET A 127 3.31 -15.18 6.22
N ASN A 128 4.21 -15.96 6.82
CA ASN A 128 3.87 -17.19 7.53
C ASN A 128 2.89 -16.93 8.68
N ASP A 129 3.19 -15.94 9.52
CA ASP A 129 2.32 -15.51 10.63
C ASP A 129 0.97 -15.02 10.10
N SER A 130 0.94 -14.40 8.91
CA SER A 130 -0.28 -13.94 8.22
C SER A 130 -1.16 -15.10 7.72
N LEU A 131 -0.54 -16.15 7.15
CA LEU A 131 -1.23 -17.28 6.52
C LEU A 131 -1.68 -18.36 7.53
N SER A 132 -0.87 -18.60 8.56
CA SER A 132 -1.00 -19.73 9.47
C SER A 132 -2.40 -19.83 10.11
N GLY A 133 -3.08 -20.95 9.87
CA GLY A 133 -4.40 -21.26 10.46
C GLY A 133 -5.55 -20.40 9.95
N ARG A 134 -5.35 -19.56 8.93
CA ARG A 134 -6.35 -18.60 8.43
C ARG A 134 -6.71 -18.76 6.96
N TYR A 135 -6.21 -19.80 6.31
CA TYR A 135 -6.51 -20.09 4.92
C TYR A 135 -7.72 -21.02 4.76
N TYR A 136 -8.79 -20.50 4.17
CA TYR A 136 -10.02 -21.21 3.81
C TYR A 136 -10.03 -21.42 2.30
N GLU A 137 -10.14 -22.67 1.87
CA GLU A 137 -10.05 -23.03 0.46
C GLU A 137 -11.13 -22.36 -0.41
N ASN A 138 -12.32 -22.11 0.15
CA ASN A 138 -13.41 -21.38 -0.51
C ASN A 138 -13.23 -19.86 -0.55
N SER A 139 -12.09 -19.35 -0.09
CA SER A 139 -11.76 -17.92 -0.11
C SER A 139 -12.82 -17.03 0.54
N THR A 140 -13.45 -17.52 1.62
CA THR A 140 -14.47 -16.76 2.36
C THR A 140 -13.92 -15.54 3.07
N ASN A 141 -12.67 -15.62 3.55
CA ASN A 141 -11.99 -14.49 4.17
C ASN A 141 -10.98 -13.83 3.21
N ASP A 142 -10.60 -12.59 3.52
CA ASP A 142 -9.78 -11.79 2.61
C ASP A 142 -8.32 -12.26 2.56
N ILE A 143 -7.80 -12.81 3.66
CA ILE A 143 -6.48 -13.48 3.66
C ILE A 143 -6.47 -14.57 2.60
N SER A 144 -7.50 -15.41 2.58
CA SER A 144 -7.63 -16.50 1.63
C SER A 144 -7.78 -15.97 0.22
N LYS A 145 -8.61 -14.94 -0.03
CA LYS A 145 -8.70 -14.31 -1.36
C LYS A 145 -7.35 -13.78 -1.85
N ALA A 146 -6.61 -13.09 -0.98
CA ALA A 146 -5.30 -12.53 -1.29
C ALA A 146 -4.28 -13.64 -1.60
N TYR A 147 -4.20 -14.67 -0.77
CA TYR A 147 -3.29 -15.80 -0.99
C TYR A 147 -3.72 -16.69 -2.18
N SER A 148 -5.00 -16.90 -2.41
CA SER A 148 -5.52 -17.59 -3.61
C SER A 148 -5.12 -16.86 -4.88
N ALA A 149 -5.25 -15.52 -4.88
CA ALA A 149 -4.77 -14.70 -5.98
C ALA A 149 -3.24 -14.76 -6.10
N LEU A 150 -2.51 -14.72 -4.98
CA LEU A 150 -1.05 -14.82 -4.94
C LEU A 150 -0.58 -16.15 -5.57
N PHE A 151 -1.10 -17.27 -5.10
CA PHE A 151 -0.76 -18.62 -5.58
C PHE A 151 -1.03 -18.76 -7.07
N SER A 152 -2.19 -18.29 -7.54
CA SER A 152 -2.55 -18.34 -8.95
C SER A 152 -1.74 -17.38 -9.82
N LYS A 153 -1.48 -16.14 -9.36
CA LYS A 153 -0.78 -15.11 -10.16
C LYS A 153 0.73 -15.27 -10.20
N LEU A 154 1.30 -15.79 -9.12
CA LEU A 154 2.73 -16.06 -9.04
C LEU A 154 3.07 -17.50 -9.41
N GLU A 155 2.08 -18.38 -9.61
CA GLU A 155 2.28 -19.79 -9.97
C GLU A 155 3.12 -20.55 -8.93
N CYS A 156 2.76 -20.36 -7.66
CA CYS A 156 3.48 -20.85 -6.48
C CYS A 156 2.49 -21.41 -5.44
N CYS A 157 2.98 -22.14 -4.44
CA CYS A 157 2.17 -22.66 -3.35
C CYS A 157 2.93 -22.61 -2.02
N GLY A 158 2.34 -21.94 -1.02
CA GLY A 158 3.00 -21.68 0.26
C GLY A 158 4.00 -20.52 0.20
N ILE A 159 4.59 -20.16 1.33
CA ILE A 159 5.52 -19.03 1.46
C ILE A 159 6.91 -19.43 0.99
N SER A 160 7.54 -20.39 1.68
CA SER A 160 8.84 -20.94 1.29
C SER A 160 8.69 -22.19 0.42
N ASN A 161 7.67 -23.02 0.71
CA ASN A 161 7.28 -24.19 -0.07
C ASN A 161 5.88 -24.65 0.36
N TYR A 162 5.26 -25.55 -0.42
CA TYR A 162 3.92 -26.05 -0.10
C TYR A 162 3.86 -26.80 1.24
N SER A 163 4.90 -27.59 1.57
CA SER A 163 4.86 -28.54 2.68
C SER A 163 4.98 -27.88 4.06
N GLU A 164 5.62 -26.71 4.13
CA GLU A 164 5.78 -25.93 5.35
C GLU A 164 4.45 -25.31 5.78
N ASN A 165 3.75 -24.68 4.84
CA ASN A 165 2.47 -24.04 5.13
C ASN A 165 1.29 -25.01 5.09
N PHE A 166 1.39 -26.07 4.30
CA PHE A 166 0.35 -27.09 4.14
C PHE A 166 0.89 -28.47 4.56
N PRO A 167 1.18 -28.69 5.85
CA PRO A 167 1.64 -29.98 6.34
C PRO A 167 0.49 -31.01 6.32
N TYR A 168 0.70 -32.07 5.52
CA TYR A 168 -0.22 -33.21 5.43
C TYR A 168 0.05 -34.25 6.53
N ASP A 169 -1.01 -34.70 7.20
CA ASP A 169 -0.97 -35.79 8.19
C ASP A 169 -1.59 -37.06 7.62
N SER A 170 -0.75 -38.05 7.33
CA SER A 170 -1.16 -39.35 6.78
C SER A 170 -2.08 -40.15 7.71
N GLY A 171 -2.03 -39.92 9.03
CA GLY A 171 -2.87 -40.63 10.00
C GLY A 171 -4.33 -40.16 9.92
N SER A 172 -4.55 -38.85 9.83
CA SER A 172 -5.87 -38.24 9.71
C SER A 172 -6.33 -38.02 8.26
N LYS A 173 -5.44 -38.18 7.27
CA LYS A 173 -5.62 -37.84 5.84
C LYS A 173 -6.01 -36.37 5.61
N ARG A 174 -5.66 -35.48 6.55
CA ARG A 174 -6.01 -34.07 6.52
C ARG A 174 -4.76 -33.20 6.48
N ASN A 175 -4.96 -31.94 6.12
CA ASN A 175 -3.92 -30.94 6.18
C ASN A 175 -4.28 -29.86 7.18
N ARG A 176 -3.32 -29.52 8.03
CA ARG A 176 -3.54 -28.57 9.14
C ARG A 176 -3.25 -27.12 8.75
N GLY A 177 -2.75 -26.91 7.53
CA GLY A 177 -2.41 -25.60 6.98
C GLY A 177 -3.58 -24.86 6.35
N PHE A 178 -4.70 -25.55 6.09
CA PHE A 178 -5.89 -24.93 5.52
C PHE A 178 -7.18 -25.60 5.97
N ILE A 179 -8.28 -24.89 5.78
CA ILE A 179 -9.64 -25.39 6.00
C ILE A 179 -10.24 -25.73 4.64
N ALA A 180 -10.45 -27.02 4.39
CA ALA A 180 -11.00 -27.54 3.15
C ALA A 180 -12.45 -27.08 2.91
N ALA A 181 -12.81 -26.87 1.65
CA ALA A 181 -14.16 -26.48 1.28
C ALA A 181 -15.12 -27.68 1.43
N PRO A 182 -16.38 -27.49 1.89
CA PRO A 182 -17.35 -28.57 2.04
C PRO A 182 -17.59 -29.38 0.75
N GLN A 183 -17.54 -28.70 -0.40
CA GLN A 183 -17.72 -29.30 -1.74
C GLN A 183 -16.64 -30.34 -2.06
N ARG A 184 -15.43 -30.21 -1.47
CA ARG A 184 -14.33 -31.15 -1.67
C ARG A 184 -14.71 -32.55 -1.18
N GLN A 185 -15.31 -32.64 0.00
CA GLN A 185 -15.74 -33.90 0.60
C GLN A 185 -16.99 -34.46 -0.08
N LEU A 186 -17.89 -33.58 -0.53
CA LEU A 186 -19.12 -33.98 -1.22
C LEU A 186 -18.87 -34.57 -2.62
N SER A 187 -17.70 -34.31 -3.21
CA SER A 187 -17.31 -34.86 -4.51
C SER A 187 -17.13 -36.39 -4.50
N GLY A 188 -16.82 -36.99 -3.34
CA GLY A 188 -16.50 -38.42 -3.21
C GLY A 188 -15.22 -38.88 -3.93
N ALA A 189 -14.69 -38.06 -4.85
CA ALA A 189 -13.46 -38.31 -5.58
C ALA A 189 -12.23 -38.00 -4.72
N ILE A 190 -12.27 -36.97 -3.87
CA ILE A 190 -11.10 -36.51 -3.12
C ILE A 190 -11.03 -37.13 -1.73
N THR A 191 -9.98 -37.91 -1.45
CA THR A 191 -9.82 -38.66 -0.19
C THR A 191 -8.63 -38.22 0.66
N ALA A 192 -7.81 -37.31 0.14
CA ALA A 192 -6.67 -36.72 0.82
C ALA A 192 -6.60 -35.20 0.57
N GLU A 193 -6.16 -34.46 1.59
CA GLU A 193 -6.10 -32.98 1.56
C GLU A 193 -4.66 -32.46 1.40
N TYR A 194 -3.86 -32.95 0.45
CA TYR A 194 -2.43 -32.57 0.39
C TYR A 194 -2.17 -31.06 0.28
N ILE A 195 -2.91 -30.37 -0.58
CA ILE A 195 -2.81 -28.93 -0.82
C ILE A 195 -4.20 -28.33 -1.11
N PRO A 196 -4.38 -27.01 -0.97
CA PRO A 196 -5.59 -26.35 -1.42
C PRO A 196 -5.71 -26.34 -2.96
N ILE A 197 -6.94 -26.29 -3.47
CA ILE A 197 -7.21 -26.29 -4.92
C ILE A 197 -6.60 -25.10 -5.68
N THR A 198 -6.34 -23.99 -5.01
CA THR A 198 -5.67 -22.80 -5.55
C THR A 198 -4.20 -23.02 -5.87
N CYS A 199 -3.59 -24.08 -5.34
CA CYS A 199 -2.26 -24.53 -5.70
C CYS A 199 -2.25 -25.45 -6.93
N CYS A 200 -3.41 -25.82 -7.47
CA CYS A 200 -3.50 -26.61 -8.69
C CYS A 200 -3.28 -25.76 -9.94
N LYS A 201 -2.58 -26.34 -10.91
CA LYS A 201 -2.47 -25.78 -12.24
C LYS A 201 -3.84 -25.81 -12.92
N ASP A 202 -4.08 -24.86 -13.81
CA ASP A 202 -5.33 -24.73 -14.58
C ASP A 202 -6.61 -24.52 -13.75
N PHE A 203 -6.49 -24.20 -12.46
CA PHE A 203 -7.60 -23.74 -11.63
C PHE A 203 -7.69 -22.20 -11.66
N ASP A 204 -8.88 -21.68 -11.98
CA ASP A 204 -9.18 -20.25 -11.86
C ASP A 204 -9.61 -19.95 -10.42
N TYR A 205 -8.78 -19.20 -9.70
CA TYR A 205 -9.04 -18.81 -8.31
C TYR A 205 -10.31 -17.96 -8.12
N LYS A 206 -10.89 -17.41 -9.20
CA LYS A 206 -12.16 -16.68 -9.18
C LYS A 206 -13.37 -17.58 -9.41
N ALA A 207 -13.17 -18.85 -9.78
CA ALA A 207 -14.26 -19.76 -10.04
C ALA A 207 -15.04 -20.08 -8.75
N VAL A 208 -16.35 -20.21 -8.88
CA VAL A 208 -17.21 -20.70 -7.79
C VAL A 208 -16.90 -22.17 -7.55
N LEU A 209 -16.53 -22.54 -6.32
CA LEU A 209 -16.23 -23.93 -5.98
C LEU A 209 -17.48 -24.82 -6.07
N THR A 210 -17.42 -25.81 -6.97
CA THR A 210 -18.44 -26.85 -7.15
C THR A 210 -17.79 -28.23 -7.07
N ASN A 211 -18.59 -29.26 -6.80
CA ASN A 211 -18.09 -30.64 -6.75
C ASN A 211 -17.42 -31.05 -8.08
N GLU A 212 -17.95 -30.60 -9.22
CA GLU A 212 -17.40 -30.89 -10.56
C GLU A 212 -15.97 -30.36 -10.74
N ILE A 213 -15.67 -29.18 -10.19
CA ILE A 213 -14.33 -28.60 -10.23
C ILE A 213 -13.34 -29.45 -9.42
N PHE A 214 -13.75 -29.95 -8.25
CA PHE A 214 -12.92 -30.84 -7.45
C PHE A 214 -12.63 -32.17 -8.16
N VAL A 215 -13.64 -32.75 -8.82
CA VAL A 215 -13.45 -33.96 -9.65
C VAL A 215 -12.50 -33.69 -10.81
N LYS A 216 -12.63 -32.54 -11.49
CA LYS A 216 -11.72 -32.15 -12.58
C LYS A 216 -10.26 -32.01 -12.11
N GLN A 217 -10.05 -31.58 -10.87
CA GLN A 217 -8.73 -31.38 -10.27
C GLN A 217 -8.21 -32.59 -9.48
N GLU A 218 -8.82 -33.77 -9.64
CA GLU A 218 -8.46 -34.99 -8.89
C GLU A 218 -6.96 -35.31 -8.97
N GLN A 219 -6.35 -35.21 -10.15
CA GLN A 219 -4.93 -35.51 -10.36
C GLN A 219 -4.00 -34.62 -9.53
N CYS A 220 -4.39 -33.37 -9.30
CA CYS A 220 -3.67 -32.44 -8.44
C CYS A 220 -3.91 -32.73 -6.94
N LEU A 221 -5.15 -33.02 -6.57
CA LEU A 221 -5.60 -33.03 -5.17
C LEU A 221 -5.40 -34.37 -4.44
N ASN A 222 -5.44 -35.50 -5.15
CA ASN A 222 -5.40 -36.84 -4.56
C ASN A 222 -4.01 -37.48 -4.51
N SER A 223 -2.98 -36.79 -4.98
CA SER A 223 -1.61 -37.29 -4.99
C SER A 223 -0.67 -36.36 -4.26
N ILE A 224 0.51 -36.87 -3.91
CA ILE A 224 1.61 -36.03 -3.44
C ILE A 224 1.84 -34.94 -4.50
N PRO A 225 1.93 -33.65 -4.11
CA PRO A 225 2.02 -32.55 -5.06
C PRO A 225 3.08 -32.79 -6.13
N ASN A 226 2.63 -32.87 -7.38
CA ASN A 226 3.48 -33.13 -8.54
C ASN A 226 3.61 -31.83 -9.36
N PRO A 227 4.83 -31.39 -9.71
CA PRO A 227 5.05 -30.18 -10.51
C PRO A 227 4.33 -30.17 -11.86
N LYS A 228 3.86 -31.31 -12.37
CA LYS A 228 3.04 -31.38 -13.59
C LYS A 228 1.63 -30.82 -13.40
N PHE A 229 1.05 -30.95 -12.20
CA PHE A 229 -0.36 -30.63 -11.92
C PHE A 229 -0.55 -29.61 -10.78
N ALA A 230 0.48 -29.35 -9.98
CA ALA A 230 0.45 -28.43 -8.86
C ALA A 230 1.67 -27.50 -8.87
N TYR A 231 1.51 -26.32 -8.27
CA TYR A 231 2.63 -25.47 -7.91
C TYR A 231 3.29 -26.01 -6.64
N THR A 232 4.61 -26.18 -6.67
CA THR A 232 5.39 -26.72 -5.55
C THR A 232 6.36 -25.71 -4.95
N GLU A 233 6.70 -24.68 -5.72
CA GLU A 233 7.63 -23.62 -5.33
C GLU A 233 6.99 -22.62 -4.37
N GLY A 234 7.80 -22.07 -3.47
CA GLY A 234 7.38 -21.02 -2.54
C GLY A 234 7.13 -19.68 -3.23
N CYS A 235 6.10 -18.97 -2.78
CA CYS A 235 5.73 -17.68 -3.33
C CYS A 235 6.70 -16.56 -3.01
N LEU A 236 7.40 -16.60 -1.88
CA LEU A 236 8.35 -15.55 -1.53
C LEU A 236 9.54 -15.56 -2.49
N ASP A 237 10.11 -16.74 -2.76
CA ASP A 237 11.21 -16.89 -3.70
C ASP A 237 10.78 -16.57 -5.13
N THR A 238 9.63 -17.08 -5.55
CA THR A 238 9.07 -16.78 -6.87
C THR A 238 8.81 -15.28 -7.06
N LEU A 239 8.33 -14.59 -6.02
CA LEU A 239 8.14 -13.14 -6.04
C LEU A 239 9.49 -12.40 -6.17
N ILE A 240 10.48 -12.78 -5.37
CA ILE A 240 11.82 -12.19 -5.41
C ILE A 240 12.45 -12.39 -6.78
N ASP A 241 12.31 -13.56 -7.39
CA ASP A 241 12.88 -13.84 -8.71
C ASP A 241 12.17 -13.05 -9.81
N LYS A 242 10.83 -12.95 -9.77
CA LYS A 242 10.09 -12.05 -10.68
C LYS A 242 10.49 -10.58 -10.50
N ILE A 243 10.80 -10.15 -9.27
CA ILE A 243 11.33 -8.80 -9.01
C ILE A 243 12.73 -8.64 -9.61
N LYS A 244 13.62 -9.63 -9.46
CA LYS A 244 14.97 -9.59 -10.05
C LYS A 244 14.91 -9.52 -11.57
N ASP A 245 14.01 -10.28 -12.20
CA ASP A 245 13.80 -10.27 -13.65
C ASP A 245 13.33 -8.90 -14.15
N ASN A 246 12.53 -8.20 -13.34
CA ASN A 246 11.98 -6.88 -13.65
C ASN A 246 12.67 -5.74 -12.88
N LYS A 247 13.90 -5.96 -12.38
CA LYS A 247 14.57 -5.00 -11.48
C LYS A 247 14.73 -3.61 -12.09
N SER A 248 14.84 -3.51 -13.41
CA SER A 248 14.95 -2.24 -14.13
C SER A 248 13.72 -1.34 -13.91
N ILE A 249 12.51 -1.93 -13.88
CA ILE A 249 11.27 -1.18 -13.62
C ILE A 249 11.27 -0.70 -12.16
N LEU A 250 11.62 -1.57 -11.22
CA LEU A 250 11.65 -1.24 -9.79
C LEU A 250 12.65 -0.12 -9.49
N ILE A 251 13.87 -0.21 -10.03
CA ILE A 251 14.89 0.84 -9.89
C ILE A 251 14.40 2.13 -10.53
N GLY A 252 13.78 2.06 -11.71
CA GLY A 252 13.21 3.22 -12.40
C GLY A 252 12.15 3.95 -11.56
N VAL A 253 11.23 3.20 -10.95
CA VAL A 253 10.21 3.76 -10.05
C VAL A 253 10.85 4.41 -8.82
N GLY A 254 11.82 3.75 -8.17
CA GLY A 254 12.52 4.30 -7.01
C GLY A 254 13.26 5.60 -7.32
N VAL A 255 14.00 5.65 -8.44
CA VAL A 255 14.67 6.88 -8.90
C VAL A 255 13.67 7.98 -9.22
N ALA A 256 12.55 7.65 -9.85
CA ALA A 256 11.50 8.63 -10.16
C ALA A 256 10.90 9.23 -8.88
N ILE A 257 10.65 8.42 -7.85
CA ILE A 257 10.13 8.88 -6.56
C ILE A 257 11.13 9.84 -5.91
N LEU A 258 12.40 9.45 -5.78
CA LEU A 258 13.45 10.32 -5.24
C LEU A 258 13.52 11.65 -5.98
N VAL A 259 13.49 11.64 -7.32
CA VAL A 259 13.51 12.87 -8.12
C VAL A 259 12.29 13.75 -7.84
N LEU A 260 11.09 13.16 -7.68
CA LEU A 260 9.89 13.91 -7.32
C LEU A 260 10.03 14.56 -5.95
N GLU A 261 10.50 13.83 -4.94
CA GLU A 261 10.68 14.33 -3.57
C GLU A 261 11.76 15.43 -3.49
N PHE A 262 12.88 15.25 -4.20
CA PHE A 262 13.93 16.28 -4.31
C PHE A 262 13.42 17.54 -5.01
N THR A 263 12.63 17.38 -6.06
CA THR A 263 12.02 18.51 -6.79
C THR A 263 11.04 19.26 -5.89
N GLN A 264 10.21 18.54 -5.14
CA GLN A 264 9.26 19.12 -4.19
C GLN A 264 9.97 19.86 -3.05
N SER A 265 11.02 19.25 -2.48
CA SER A 265 11.84 19.86 -1.41
C SER A 265 12.53 21.13 -1.89
N SER A 266 13.12 21.10 -3.09
CA SER A 266 13.77 22.26 -3.71
C SER A 266 12.76 23.39 -4.00
N CYS A 267 11.59 23.06 -4.54
CA CYS A 267 10.52 24.03 -4.79
C CYS A 267 9.99 24.65 -3.48
N GLY A 268 9.79 23.82 -2.45
CA GLY A 268 9.39 24.25 -1.11
C GLY A 268 10.41 25.21 -0.50
N TYR A 269 11.70 24.87 -0.54
CA TYR A 269 12.79 25.72 -0.06
C TYR A 269 12.83 27.08 -0.78
N LEU A 270 12.77 27.09 -2.12
CA LEU A 270 12.76 28.32 -2.91
C LEU A 270 11.58 29.23 -2.55
N ARG A 271 10.40 28.64 -2.31
CA ARG A 271 9.21 29.39 -1.90
C ARG A 271 9.31 29.93 -0.47
N ILE A 272 9.83 29.14 0.46
CA ILE A 272 10.07 29.59 1.84
C ILE A 272 11.06 30.76 1.83
N ARG A 273 12.18 30.63 1.10
CA ARG A 273 13.19 31.68 0.97
C ARG A 273 12.61 32.96 0.38
N HIS A 274 11.90 32.86 -0.75
CA HIS A 274 11.25 34.03 -1.34
C HIS A 274 10.21 34.66 -0.40
N ALA A 275 9.50 33.86 0.40
CA ALA A 275 8.57 34.38 1.37
C ALA A 275 9.30 35.11 2.52
N LEU A 276 10.47 34.63 2.94
CA LEU A 276 11.33 35.28 3.94
C LEU A 276 11.90 36.59 3.42
N ASP A 277 12.50 36.59 2.23
CA ASP A 277 13.05 37.78 1.57
C ASP A 277 11.97 38.89 1.43
N ASN A 278 10.76 38.50 1.04
CA ASN A 278 9.62 39.42 0.98
C ASN A 278 9.25 40.01 2.35
N HIS A 279 9.35 39.25 3.45
CA HIS A 279 9.07 39.77 4.78
C HIS A 279 10.09 40.80 5.23
N GLU A 280 11.36 40.49 5.00
CA GLU A 280 12.49 41.34 5.37
C GLU A 280 12.42 42.68 4.62
N SER A 281 12.07 42.64 3.33
CA SER A 281 11.83 43.85 2.54
C SER A 281 10.65 44.71 3.03
N ILE A 282 9.57 44.09 3.53
CA ILE A 282 8.41 44.81 4.08
C ILE A 282 8.76 45.45 5.42
N PHE A 283 9.53 44.75 6.26
CA PHE A 283 9.98 45.26 7.55
C PHE A 283 10.94 46.44 7.35
N GLN A 284 11.93 46.28 6.46
CA GLN A 284 12.85 47.34 6.08
C GLN A 284 12.11 48.58 5.55
N SER A 285 11.14 48.40 4.66
CA SER A 285 10.33 49.51 4.14
C SER A 285 9.51 50.21 5.21
N ARG A 286 9.02 49.49 6.23
CA ARG A 286 8.33 50.11 7.39
C ARG A 286 9.28 50.92 8.25
N ASP A 287 10.45 50.39 8.57
CA ASP A 287 11.45 51.11 9.36
C ASP A 287 11.92 52.38 8.64
N ASP A 288 12.18 52.31 7.34
CA ASP A 288 12.56 53.48 6.52
C ASP A 288 11.45 54.55 6.52
N THR A 289 10.18 54.13 6.48
CA THR A 289 9.03 55.05 6.54
C THR A 289 8.95 55.73 7.91
N VAL A 290 9.10 54.99 9.00
CA VAL A 290 9.07 55.53 10.37
C VAL A 290 10.24 56.50 10.61
N VAL A 291 11.45 56.17 10.13
CA VAL A 291 12.61 57.07 10.24
C VAL A 291 12.37 58.36 9.46
N SER A 292 11.77 58.28 8.27
CA SER A 292 11.46 59.48 7.46
C SER A 292 10.45 60.40 8.14
N GLU A 293 9.45 59.84 8.84
CA GLU A 293 8.40 60.59 9.54
C GLU A 293 8.94 61.30 10.79
N VAL A 294 9.85 60.65 11.54
CA VAL A 294 10.52 61.23 12.72
C VAL A 294 11.55 62.31 12.33
N SER A 295 12.17 62.19 11.15
CA SER A 295 13.18 63.14 10.68
C SER A 295 12.59 64.41 10.02
N SER A 296 11.28 64.46 9.83
CA SER A 296 10.61 65.61 9.22
C SER A 296 10.50 66.75 10.26
N PRO A 297 11.24 67.87 10.11
CA PRO A 297 11.21 68.95 11.09
C PRO A 297 9.82 69.57 11.09
N GLU A 298 9.17 69.50 12.24
CA GLU A 298 7.91 70.19 12.54
C GLU A 298 8.11 71.67 12.21
N ARG A 299 7.55 72.08 11.05
CA ARG A 299 7.55 73.46 10.62
C ARG A 299 6.58 74.20 11.55
N LEU A 300 7.10 74.66 12.71
CA LEU A 300 6.46 75.70 13.50
C LEU A 300 6.29 76.91 12.57
N ASN A 301 5.07 77.10 12.09
CA ASN A 301 4.67 78.35 11.46
C ASN A 301 4.39 79.35 12.60
N PRO A 302 4.94 80.58 12.50
CA PRO A 302 4.88 81.59 13.55
C PRO A 302 3.47 82.17 13.78
#